data_AF-A0A7W4Z0V1-F1
#
_entry.id   AF-A0A7W4Z0V1-F1
#
_cell.length_a   1.000
_cell.length_b   1.000
_cell.length_c   1.000
_cell.angle_alpha   90.00
_cell.angle_beta   90.00
_cell.angle_gamma   90.00
#
_symmetry.space_group_name_H-M   'P 1'
#
loop_
_entity.id
_entity.type
_entity.pdbx_description
1 polymer ?
#
loop_
_entity_poly.entity_id
_entity_poly.type
_entity_poly.pdbx_seq_one_letter_code
_entity_poly.pdbx_strand_id
1 'polypeptide(L)'
;MTATVAETATLAWGYTMADVDRLARFTARIRNTSLVGFDERYETAWLAIIERLYDGPEMPTSEDLIQVGKGAIRDEVNALLHHRGINNYTYQDTPNSWKYWSVISAADEDFTGRLVERLALPQVLALLTPGEYEAIAALAANGTQAAAAAAVGIKPSAFTARIARARQRIIEAWFEHETPRKSTTKGNDIACSAGHPRATHSTKDSLGHWDCRTCRRRRDLAGYHRRKPLAKTSAAALD
;
A
#
# COMPACT_ATOMS: atom_id res chain seq x y z
N MET A 1 -29.73 -25.85 -10.05
CA MET A 1 -28.45 -25.11 -10.03
C MET A 1 -27.78 -25.37 -11.36
N THR A 2 -27.75 -24.38 -12.25
CA THR A 2 -27.10 -24.49 -13.55
C THR A 2 -25.59 -24.38 -13.35
N ALA A 3 -24.85 -25.43 -13.69
CA ALA A 3 -23.40 -25.40 -13.67
C ALA A 3 -22.89 -24.32 -14.63
N THR A 4 -21.91 -23.54 -14.20
CA THR A 4 -21.31 -22.49 -15.03
C THR A 4 -20.40 -23.10 -16.09
N VAL A 5 -20.15 -22.40 -17.20
CA VAL A 5 -19.26 -22.89 -18.27
C VAL A 5 -17.87 -23.25 -17.73
N ALA A 6 -17.38 -22.57 -16.70
CA ALA A 6 -16.12 -22.89 -16.02
C ALA A 6 -16.15 -24.23 -15.26
N GLU A 7 -17.32 -24.69 -14.80
CA GLU A 7 -17.47 -25.99 -14.14
C GLU A 7 -17.53 -27.15 -15.15
N THR A 8 -17.90 -26.88 -16.40
CA THR A 8 -18.07 -27.91 -17.44
C THR A 8 -17.02 -27.86 -18.55
N ALA A 9 -16.23 -26.79 -18.65
CA ALA A 9 -15.19 -26.66 -19.67
C ALA A 9 -14.07 -27.68 -19.42
N THR A 10 -14.06 -28.72 -20.23
CA THR A 10 -13.05 -29.78 -20.24
C THR A 10 -11.77 -29.29 -20.89
N LEU A 11 -10.66 -29.49 -20.19
CA LEU A 11 -9.28 -29.33 -20.63
C LEU A 11 -8.71 -30.69 -21.05
N ALA A 12 -7.41 -30.72 -21.38
CA ALA A 12 -6.68 -31.94 -21.69
C ALA A 12 -6.85 -33.00 -20.58
N TRP A 13 -6.85 -34.28 -20.99
CA TRP A 13 -6.93 -35.45 -20.11
C TRP A 13 -8.19 -35.53 -19.23
N GLY A 14 -9.27 -34.84 -19.61
CA GLY A 14 -10.55 -34.90 -18.90
C GLY A 14 -10.60 -34.06 -17.62
N TYR A 15 -9.56 -33.28 -17.33
CA TYR A 15 -9.61 -32.27 -16.26
C TYR A 15 -10.57 -31.16 -16.63
N THR A 16 -11.23 -30.56 -15.63
CA THR A 16 -12.03 -29.34 -15.84
C THR A 16 -11.26 -28.09 -15.42
N MET A 17 -11.70 -26.92 -15.89
CA MET A 17 -11.22 -25.64 -15.37
C MET A 17 -11.41 -25.51 -13.85
N ALA A 18 -12.49 -26.08 -13.30
CA ALA A 18 -12.73 -26.13 -11.86
C ALA A 18 -11.72 -27.02 -11.11
N ASP A 19 -11.29 -28.14 -11.71
CA ASP A 19 -10.22 -28.96 -11.13
C ASP A 19 -8.91 -28.21 -11.05
N VAL A 20 -8.54 -27.51 -12.13
CA VAL A 20 -7.33 -26.70 -12.17
C VAL A 20 -7.38 -25.57 -11.14
N ASP A 21 -8.50 -24.84 -11.06
CA ASP A 21 -8.67 -23.78 -10.04
C ASP A 21 -8.53 -24.34 -8.61
N ARG A 22 -9.17 -25.48 -8.33
CA ARG A 22 -9.08 -26.16 -7.03
C ARG A 22 -7.64 -26.57 -6.70
N LEU A 23 -6.93 -27.18 -7.65
CA LEU A 23 -5.54 -27.61 -7.47
C LEU A 23 -4.58 -26.42 -7.32
N ALA A 24 -4.77 -25.36 -8.09
CA ALA A 24 -3.97 -24.13 -8.00
C ALA A 24 -4.16 -23.45 -6.63
N ARG A 25 -5.41 -23.29 -6.16
CA ARG A 25 -5.71 -22.74 -4.83
C ARG A 25 -5.12 -23.59 -3.71
N PHE A 26 -5.26 -24.92 -3.82
CA PHE A 26 -4.66 -25.84 -2.85
C PHE A 26 -3.14 -25.66 -2.81
N THR A 27 -2.51 -25.62 -3.98
CA THR A 27 -1.06 -25.43 -4.13
C THR A 27 -0.59 -24.09 -3.56
N ALA A 28 -1.28 -22.99 -3.84
CA ALA A 28 -0.97 -21.65 -3.31
C ALA A 28 -1.15 -21.53 -1.79
N ARG A 29 -2.04 -22.34 -1.19
CA ARG A 29 -2.22 -22.43 0.27
C ARG A 29 -1.09 -23.22 0.94
N ILE A 30 -0.76 -24.40 0.42
CA ILE A 30 0.27 -25.26 1.01
C ILE A 30 1.68 -24.70 0.79
N ARG A 31 1.92 -24.02 -0.33
CA ARG A 31 3.19 -23.33 -0.62
C ARG A 31 3.15 -21.88 -0.14
N ASN A 32 2.92 -21.70 1.16
CA ASN A 32 2.87 -20.37 1.75
C ASN A 32 4.27 -19.75 1.88
N THR A 33 4.41 -18.50 1.44
CA THR A 33 5.60 -17.65 1.63
C THR A 33 5.17 -16.21 1.90
N SER A 34 5.98 -15.45 2.63
CA SER A 34 5.72 -14.01 2.85
C SER A 34 6.21 -13.13 1.69
N LEU A 35 6.99 -13.68 0.76
CA LEU A 35 7.62 -12.92 -0.32
C LEU A 35 6.70 -12.64 -1.50
N VAL A 36 5.69 -13.49 -1.69
CA VAL A 36 4.76 -13.47 -2.83
C VAL A 36 3.34 -13.62 -2.28
N GLY A 37 2.43 -12.77 -2.75
CA GLY A 37 1.04 -12.73 -2.31
C GLY A 37 0.26 -14.00 -2.66
N PHE A 38 -0.89 -14.21 -2.02
CA PHE A 38 -1.71 -15.39 -2.30
C PHE A 38 -2.17 -15.45 -3.76
N ASP A 39 -2.64 -14.32 -4.31
CA ASP A 39 -3.18 -14.24 -5.67
C ASP A 39 -2.12 -14.56 -6.71
N GLU A 40 -0.93 -13.98 -6.57
CA GLU A 40 0.22 -14.22 -7.45
C GLU A 40 0.67 -15.70 -7.40
N ARG A 41 0.76 -16.30 -6.20
CA ARG A 41 1.04 -17.76 -6.09
C ARG A 41 -0.03 -18.62 -6.75
N TYR A 42 -1.29 -18.23 -6.65
CA TYR A 42 -2.39 -18.91 -7.30
C TYR A 42 -2.26 -18.82 -8.81
N GLU A 43 -2.01 -17.63 -9.37
CA GLU A 43 -1.82 -17.41 -10.81
C GLU A 43 -0.62 -18.20 -11.34
N THR A 44 0.52 -18.15 -10.65
CA THR A 44 1.72 -18.93 -11.01
C THR A 44 1.45 -20.43 -11.02
N ALA A 45 0.79 -20.95 -9.97
CA ALA A 45 0.44 -22.37 -9.91
C ALA A 45 -0.58 -22.76 -10.98
N TRP A 46 -1.58 -21.90 -11.23
CA TRP A 46 -2.61 -22.14 -12.23
C TRP A 46 -2.00 -22.27 -13.62
N LEU A 47 -1.12 -21.34 -14.01
CA LEU A 47 -0.45 -21.35 -15.30
C LEU A 47 0.42 -22.60 -15.47
N ALA A 48 1.25 -22.91 -14.47
CA ALA A 48 2.14 -24.07 -14.52
C ALA A 48 1.38 -25.40 -14.61
N ILE A 49 0.22 -25.51 -13.95
CA ILE A 49 -0.66 -26.68 -14.05
C ILE A 49 -1.24 -26.80 -15.46
N ILE A 50 -1.68 -25.69 -16.06
CA ILE A 50 -2.19 -25.67 -17.43
C ILE A 50 -1.11 -26.08 -18.42
N GLU A 51 0.08 -25.50 -18.34
CA GLU A 51 1.21 -25.86 -19.20
C GLU A 51 1.52 -27.36 -19.08
N ARG A 52 1.58 -27.89 -17.85
CA ARG A 52 1.82 -29.33 -17.65
C ARG A 52 0.75 -30.22 -18.26
N LEU A 53 -0.52 -29.80 -18.24
CA LEU A 53 -1.62 -30.53 -18.84
C LEU A 53 -1.49 -30.63 -20.37
N TYR A 54 -0.95 -29.59 -21.03
CA TYR A 54 -0.84 -29.55 -22.49
C TYR A 54 0.51 -30.03 -23.03
N ASP A 55 1.58 -30.01 -22.23
CA ASP A 55 2.93 -30.41 -22.67
C ASP A 55 3.21 -31.91 -22.51
N GLY A 56 2.45 -32.62 -21.68
CA GLY A 56 2.68 -34.04 -21.37
C GLY A 56 2.05 -35.00 -22.39
N PRO A 57 2.73 -36.08 -22.82
CA PRO A 57 2.12 -37.13 -23.63
C PRO A 57 1.27 -38.13 -22.81
N GLU A 58 1.35 -38.08 -21.48
CA GLU A 58 0.65 -38.97 -20.55
C GLU A 58 -0.24 -38.16 -19.61
N MET A 59 -1.35 -38.76 -19.17
CA MET A 59 -2.27 -38.15 -18.23
C MET A 59 -1.58 -37.90 -16.87
N PRO A 60 -1.40 -36.63 -16.45
CA PRO A 60 -0.78 -36.34 -15.17
C PRO A 60 -1.75 -36.64 -14.03
N THR A 61 -1.22 -37.12 -12.91
CA THR A 61 -2.00 -37.26 -11.69
C THR A 61 -2.19 -35.90 -11.01
N SER A 62 -3.17 -35.79 -10.11
CA SER A 62 -3.36 -34.55 -9.34
C SER A 62 -2.13 -34.20 -8.49
N GLU A 63 -1.40 -35.21 -7.99
CA GLU A 63 -0.16 -34.98 -7.24
C GLU A 63 0.93 -34.40 -8.15
N ASP A 64 1.07 -34.89 -9.38
CA ASP A 64 2.03 -34.35 -10.36
C ASP A 64 1.76 -32.86 -10.64
N LEU A 65 0.50 -32.51 -10.84
CA LEU A 65 0.07 -31.13 -11.08
C LEU A 65 0.38 -30.23 -9.86
N ILE A 66 0.12 -30.72 -8.65
CA ILE A 66 0.46 -30.00 -7.42
C ILE A 66 1.98 -29.80 -7.29
N GLN A 67 2.78 -30.82 -7.63
CA GLN A 67 4.25 -30.71 -7.56
C GLN A 67 4.80 -29.73 -8.58
N VAL A 68 4.26 -29.72 -9.80
CA VAL A 68 4.63 -28.72 -10.82
C VAL A 68 4.26 -27.31 -10.36
N GLY A 69 3.06 -27.10 -9.82
CA GLY A 69 2.67 -25.79 -9.30
C GLY A 69 3.54 -25.33 -8.12
N LYS A 70 3.94 -26.24 -7.21
CA LYS A 70 4.91 -25.93 -6.14
C LYS A 70 6.27 -25.53 -6.70
N GLY A 71 6.73 -26.23 -7.74
CA GLY A 71 7.98 -25.94 -8.45
C GLY A 71 7.97 -24.52 -9.02
N ALA A 72 6.92 -24.18 -9.78
CA ALA A 72 6.77 -22.86 -10.38
C ALA A 72 6.76 -21.72 -9.34
N ILE A 73 6.00 -21.85 -8.23
CA ILE A 73 6.02 -20.86 -7.15
C ILE A 73 7.42 -20.73 -6.54
N ARG A 74 8.14 -21.83 -6.35
CA ARG A 74 9.51 -21.79 -5.81
C ARG A 74 10.45 -21.07 -6.77
N ASP A 75 10.32 -21.32 -8.07
CA ASP A 75 11.19 -20.75 -9.08
C ASP A 75 10.93 -19.24 -9.22
N GLU A 76 9.67 -18.80 -9.12
CA GLU A 76 9.28 -17.39 -9.02
C GLU A 76 9.89 -16.71 -7.78
N VAL A 77 9.79 -17.34 -6.61
CA VAL A 77 10.41 -16.83 -5.38
C VAL A 77 11.93 -16.74 -5.52
N ASN A 78 12.56 -17.74 -6.14
CA ASN A 78 14.00 -17.73 -6.39
C ASN A 78 14.40 -16.61 -7.35
N ALA A 79 13.62 -16.37 -8.40
CA ALA A 79 13.84 -15.27 -9.34
C ALA A 79 13.74 -13.92 -8.61
N LEU A 80 12.72 -13.73 -7.76
CA LEU A 80 12.57 -12.52 -6.95
C LEU A 80 13.76 -12.28 -6.01
N LEU A 81 14.21 -13.33 -5.30
CA LEU A 81 15.38 -13.26 -4.42
C LEU A 81 16.64 -12.93 -5.23
N HIS A 82 16.83 -13.60 -6.37
CA HIS A 82 17.96 -13.35 -7.26
C HIS A 82 17.96 -11.91 -7.78
N HIS A 83 16.81 -11.37 -8.20
CA HIS A 83 16.67 -9.97 -8.61
C HIS A 83 17.06 -9.01 -7.50
N ARG A 84 16.63 -9.27 -6.26
CA ARG A 84 17.02 -8.48 -5.08
C ARG A 84 18.48 -8.68 -4.66
N GLY A 85 19.21 -9.56 -5.35
CA GLY A 85 20.56 -9.93 -4.98
C GLY A 85 20.62 -10.57 -3.60
N ILE A 86 19.64 -11.44 -3.29
CA ILE A 86 19.60 -12.25 -2.08
C ILE A 86 19.86 -13.71 -2.48
N ASN A 87 20.79 -14.35 -1.80
CA ASN A 87 21.09 -15.76 -1.99
C ASN A 87 19.91 -16.62 -1.50
N ASN A 88 19.41 -17.53 -2.33
CA ASN A 88 18.24 -18.36 -2.04
C ASN A 88 18.49 -19.50 -1.04
N TYR A 89 19.74 -19.85 -0.75
CA TYR A 89 20.10 -20.86 0.25
C TYR A 89 20.37 -20.24 1.62
N THR A 90 21.09 -19.12 1.64
CA THR A 90 21.50 -18.46 2.90
C THR A 90 20.56 -17.35 3.33
N TYR A 91 19.68 -16.87 2.43
CA TYR A 91 18.82 -15.69 2.63
C TYR A 91 19.61 -14.43 3.01
N GLN A 92 20.89 -14.38 2.61
CA GLN A 92 21.78 -13.24 2.81
C GLN A 92 21.98 -12.48 1.51
N ASP A 93 22.26 -11.19 1.63
CA ASP A 93 22.62 -10.33 0.50
C ASP A 93 23.88 -10.87 -0.20
N THR A 94 23.84 -10.94 -1.53
CA THR A 94 25.00 -11.26 -2.35
C THR A 94 25.97 -10.07 -2.39
N PRO A 95 27.27 -10.31 -2.57
CA PRO A 95 28.25 -9.22 -2.63
C PRO A 95 27.87 -8.18 -3.68
N ASN A 96 27.89 -6.90 -3.30
CA ASN A 96 27.52 -5.74 -4.12
C ASN A 96 26.03 -5.60 -4.50
N SER A 97 25.11 -6.47 -4.03
CA SER A 97 23.67 -6.28 -4.29
C SER A 97 23.15 -4.94 -3.77
N TRP A 98 23.64 -4.53 -2.59
CA TRP A 98 23.37 -3.23 -2.00
C TRP A 98 23.70 -2.07 -2.94
N LYS A 99 24.72 -2.14 -3.81
CA LYS A 99 25.06 -1.02 -4.71
C LYS A 99 23.93 -0.67 -5.68
N TYR A 100 23.11 -1.65 -6.05
CA TYR A 100 21.99 -1.46 -6.97
C TYR A 100 20.70 -1.10 -6.24
N TRP A 101 20.52 -1.63 -5.03
CA TRP A 101 19.27 -1.50 -4.26
C TRP A 101 19.31 -0.42 -3.16
N SER A 102 20.49 -0.06 -2.65
CA SER A 102 20.68 0.98 -1.62
C SER A 102 20.60 2.39 -2.19
N VAL A 103 20.92 2.56 -3.48
CA VAL A 103 20.88 3.87 -4.17
C VAL A 103 19.44 4.36 -4.35
N ILE A 104 18.46 3.45 -4.36
CA ILE A 104 17.03 3.81 -4.40
C ILE A 104 16.51 4.23 -3.01
N SER A 105 17.22 3.89 -1.92
CA SER A 105 16.78 4.13 -0.54
C SER A 105 17.47 5.32 0.14
N ALA A 106 18.50 5.90 -0.46
CA ALA A 106 19.12 7.11 0.06
C ALA A 106 18.28 8.33 -0.35
N ALA A 107 17.73 9.03 0.63
CA ALA A 107 16.96 10.26 0.49
C ALA A 107 17.77 11.47 -0.04
N ASP A 108 18.95 11.23 -0.64
CA ASP A 108 19.82 12.26 -1.18
C ASP A 108 19.60 12.34 -2.70
N GLU A 109 18.69 13.23 -3.08
CA GLU A 109 18.46 13.71 -4.45
C GLU A 109 18.23 12.60 -5.50
N ASP A 110 17.12 11.89 -5.34
CA ASP A 110 16.56 10.96 -6.32
C ASP A 110 16.66 11.55 -7.74
N PHE A 111 17.51 10.95 -8.58
CA PHE A 111 17.64 11.29 -9.99
C PHE A 111 16.28 11.26 -10.68
N THR A 112 15.43 10.30 -10.29
CA THR A 112 14.05 10.18 -10.78
C THR A 112 13.25 11.39 -10.34
N GLY A 113 13.30 11.78 -9.06
CA GLY A 113 12.72 13.02 -8.55
C GLY A 113 13.13 14.26 -9.34
N ARG A 114 14.43 14.45 -9.62
CA ARG A 114 14.93 15.57 -10.42
C ARG A 114 14.50 15.51 -11.88
N LEU A 115 14.48 14.33 -12.47
CA LEU A 115 14.04 14.12 -13.86
C LEU A 115 12.53 14.37 -13.99
N VAL A 116 11.73 13.82 -13.08
CA VAL A 116 10.29 14.05 -12.97
C VAL A 116 10.02 15.52 -12.74
N GLU A 117 10.73 16.19 -11.83
CA GLU A 117 10.57 17.63 -11.60
C GLU A 117 10.91 18.45 -12.85
N ARG A 118 12.02 18.14 -13.54
CA ARG A 118 12.41 18.84 -14.78
C ARG A 118 11.41 18.67 -15.92
N LEU A 119 10.76 17.51 -16.03
CA LEU A 119 9.83 17.21 -17.11
C LEU A 119 8.40 17.64 -16.77
N ALA A 120 7.93 17.34 -15.56
CA ALA A 120 6.57 17.56 -15.14
C ALA A 120 6.31 19.02 -14.75
N LEU A 121 7.28 19.72 -14.17
CA LEU A 121 7.08 21.11 -13.74
C LEU A 121 6.73 22.05 -14.91
N PRO A 122 7.45 22.05 -16.07
CA PRO A 122 7.04 22.85 -17.22
C PRO A 122 5.64 22.48 -17.76
N GLN A 123 5.32 21.18 -17.80
CA GLN A 123 4.02 20.70 -18.28
C GLN A 123 2.87 21.18 -17.39
N VAL A 124 3.04 21.08 -16.08
CA VAL A 124 2.04 21.50 -15.09
C VAL A 124 1.89 23.03 -15.05
N LEU A 125 3.00 23.76 -15.11
CA LEU A 125 2.97 25.23 -15.10
C LEU A 125 2.32 25.81 -16.36
N ALA A 126 2.47 25.14 -17.52
CA ALA A 126 1.83 25.56 -18.77
C ALA A 126 0.30 25.51 -18.74
N LEU A 127 -0.29 24.77 -17.80
CA LEU A 127 -1.76 24.68 -17.63
C LEU A 127 -2.34 25.85 -16.83
N LEU A 128 -1.51 26.59 -16.11
CA LEU A 128 -1.96 27.67 -15.24
C LEU A 128 -2.30 28.91 -16.05
N THR A 129 -3.34 29.63 -15.61
CA THR A 129 -3.56 31.00 -16.12
C THR A 129 -2.44 31.92 -15.62
N PRO A 130 -2.17 33.05 -16.30
CA PRO A 130 -1.15 34.00 -15.85
C PRO A 130 -1.31 34.44 -14.39
N GLY A 131 -2.55 34.67 -13.95
CA GLY A 131 -2.82 35.06 -12.56
C GLY A 131 -2.60 33.94 -11.54
N GLU A 132 -2.86 32.67 -11.91
CA GLU A 132 -2.58 31.51 -11.06
C GLU A 132 -1.07 31.26 -10.95
N TYR A 133 -0.35 31.36 -12.05
CA TYR A 133 1.11 31.29 -12.08
C TYR A 133 1.73 32.37 -11.19
N GLU A 134 1.28 33.63 -11.33
CA GLU A 134 1.72 34.76 -10.51
C GLU A 134 1.48 34.50 -9.02
N ALA A 135 0.33 33.92 -8.65
CA ALA A 135 0.04 33.59 -7.25
C ALA A 135 0.97 32.49 -6.70
N ILE A 136 1.29 31.47 -7.48
CA ILE A 136 2.26 30.44 -7.07
C ILE A 136 3.66 31.02 -6.94
N ALA A 137 4.10 31.81 -7.92
CA ALA A 137 5.40 32.48 -7.88
C ALA A 137 5.53 33.42 -6.67
N ALA A 138 4.49 34.21 -6.39
CA ALA A 138 4.45 35.07 -5.22
C ALA A 138 4.47 34.28 -3.90
N LEU A 139 3.77 33.14 -3.84
CA LEU A 139 3.79 32.27 -2.66
C LEU A 139 5.19 31.65 -2.45
N ALA A 140 5.85 31.21 -3.52
CA ALA A 140 7.20 30.66 -3.46
C ALA A 140 8.22 31.71 -2.96
N ALA A 141 8.09 32.97 -3.40
CA ALA A 141 8.99 34.05 -3.00
C ALA A 141 8.76 34.53 -1.56
N ASN A 142 7.52 34.51 -1.06
CA ASN A 142 7.16 35.16 0.21
C ASN A 142 6.83 34.18 1.35
N GLY A 143 6.75 32.88 1.08
CA GLY A 143 6.57 31.80 2.07
C GLY A 143 5.21 31.73 2.76
N THR A 144 4.45 32.83 2.82
CA THR A 144 3.11 32.90 3.43
C THR A 144 2.09 33.47 2.46
N GLN A 145 0.84 32.96 2.52
CA GLN A 145 -0.24 33.46 1.65
C GLN A 145 -0.58 34.94 1.92
N ALA A 146 -0.44 35.41 3.16
CA ALA A 146 -0.71 36.80 3.50
C ALA A 146 0.32 37.76 2.86
N ALA A 147 1.61 37.45 2.98
CA ALA A 147 2.67 38.24 2.36
C ALA A 147 2.61 38.17 0.83
N ALA A 148 2.33 37.00 0.27
CA ALA A 148 2.16 36.83 -1.18
C ALA A 148 0.96 37.60 -1.73
N ALA A 149 -0.18 37.60 -1.02
CA ALA A 149 -1.36 38.37 -1.41
C ALA A 149 -1.08 39.88 -1.43
N ALA A 150 -0.35 40.38 -0.44
CA ALA A 150 0.07 41.78 -0.38
C ALA A 150 1.02 42.13 -1.54
N ALA A 151 1.98 41.26 -1.87
CA ALA A 151 2.91 41.46 -2.97
C ALA A 151 2.21 41.52 -4.34
N VAL A 152 1.15 40.74 -4.55
CA VAL A 152 0.33 40.73 -5.77
C VAL A 152 -0.75 41.83 -5.77
N GLY A 153 -0.97 42.50 -4.64
CA GLY A 153 -1.96 43.58 -4.52
C GLY A 153 -3.42 43.11 -4.47
N ILE A 154 -3.68 41.89 -3.99
CA ILE A 154 -5.04 41.33 -3.89
C ILE A 154 -5.43 40.98 -2.45
N LYS A 155 -6.75 40.88 -2.20
CA LYS A 155 -7.27 40.47 -0.90
C LYS A 155 -6.82 39.03 -0.56
N PRO A 156 -6.45 38.72 0.70
CA PRO A 156 -6.04 37.37 1.10
C PRO A 156 -7.03 36.27 0.72
N SER A 157 -8.34 36.52 0.87
CA SER A 157 -9.38 35.56 0.49
C SER A 157 -9.41 35.27 -1.02
N ALA A 158 -9.18 36.29 -1.85
CA ALA A 158 -9.08 36.13 -3.30
C ALA A 158 -7.80 35.36 -3.69
N PHE A 159 -6.70 35.59 -2.97
CA PHE A 159 -5.45 34.85 -3.16
C PHE A 159 -5.62 33.36 -2.82
N THR A 160 -6.21 33.04 -1.67
CA THR A 160 -6.50 31.65 -1.28
C THR A 160 -7.39 30.95 -2.29
N ALA A 161 -8.44 31.62 -2.78
CA ALA A 161 -9.30 31.07 -3.83
C ALA A 161 -8.54 30.80 -5.14
N ARG A 162 -7.58 31.67 -5.49
CA ARG A 162 -6.74 31.52 -6.69
C ARG A 162 -5.78 30.34 -6.55
N ILE A 163 -5.13 30.17 -5.40
CA ILE A 163 -4.28 29.01 -5.09
C ILE A 163 -5.10 27.70 -5.13
N ALA A 164 -6.33 27.70 -4.60
CA ALA A 164 -7.19 26.54 -4.63
C ALA A 164 -7.55 26.10 -6.06
N ARG A 165 -7.87 27.05 -6.94
CA ARG A 165 -8.12 26.77 -8.38
C ARG A 165 -6.88 26.26 -9.10
N ALA A 166 -5.73 26.87 -8.85
CA ALA A 166 -4.46 26.42 -9.40
C ALA A 166 -4.18 24.97 -8.99
N ARG A 167 -4.31 24.65 -7.70
CA ARG A 167 -4.12 23.30 -7.17
C ARG A 167 -5.07 22.28 -7.80
N GLN A 168 -6.35 22.65 -7.97
CA GLN A 168 -7.34 21.78 -8.58
C GLN A 168 -6.96 21.44 -10.03
N ARG A 169 -6.58 22.43 -10.84
CA ARG A 169 -6.17 22.21 -12.23
C ARG A 169 -4.92 21.33 -12.33
N ILE A 170 -3.95 21.53 -11.44
CA ILE A 170 -2.75 20.69 -11.37
C ILE A 170 -3.13 19.24 -11.05
N ILE A 171 -3.99 19.01 -10.06
CA ILE A 171 -4.43 17.66 -9.67
C ILE A 171 -5.19 16.99 -10.82
N GLU A 172 -6.10 17.71 -11.48
CA GLU A 172 -6.86 17.16 -12.61
C GLU A 172 -5.94 16.67 -13.73
N ALA A 173 -4.93 17.45 -14.09
CA ALA A 173 -3.95 17.05 -15.10
C ALA A 173 -3.02 15.93 -14.62
N TRP A 174 -2.59 15.97 -13.35
CA TRP A 174 -1.70 14.96 -12.78
C TRP A 174 -2.35 13.57 -12.73
N PHE A 175 -3.68 13.52 -12.62
CA PHE A 175 -4.46 12.29 -12.55
C PHE A 175 -5.40 12.13 -13.76
N GLU A 176 -5.08 12.67 -14.94
CA GLU A 176 -5.97 12.58 -16.12
C GLU A 176 -6.36 11.12 -16.48
N HIS A 177 -5.48 10.15 -16.20
CA HIS A 177 -5.69 8.73 -16.48
C HIS A 177 -5.98 7.87 -15.25
N GLU A 178 -6.15 8.48 -14.09
CA GLU A 178 -6.43 7.80 -12.83
C GLU A 178 -7.58 8.48 -12.08
N THR A 179 -8.26 7.78 -11.17
CA THR A 179 -9.16 8.47 -10.25
C THR A 179 -8.33 8.95 -9.05
N PRO A 180 -8.11 10.27 -8.86
CA PRO A 180 -7.33 10.75 -7.74
C PRO A 180 -7.94 10.24 -6.44
N ARG A 181 -7.12 9.64 -5.58
CA ARG A 181 -7.57 9.23 -4.24
C ARG A 181 -8.12 10.48 -3.54
N LYS A 182 -9.37 10.41 -3.08
CA LYS A 182 -9.99 11.51 -2.32
C LYS A 182 -9.03 11.91 -1.21
N SER A 183 -8.60 13.17 -1.22
CA SER A 183 -7.83 13.76 -0.12
C SER A 183 -8.65 13.61 1.17
N THR A 184 -8.31 12.62 1.99
CA THR A 184 -8.88 12.46 3.32
C THR A 184 -8.26 13.45 4.27
N THR A 185 -8.41 14.75 4.01
CA THR A 185 -7.94 15.76 4.96
C THR A 185 -9.00 15.97 6.04
N LYS A 186 -8.92 15.16 7.11
CA LYS A 186 -9.19 15.57 8.50
C LYS A 186 -8.42 14.65 9.47
N GLY A 187 -7.11 14.69 9.37
CA GLY A 187 -6.22 14.18 10.40
C GLY A 187 -4.90 14.91 10.25
N ASN A 188 -4.51 15.72 11.24
CA ASN A 188 -3.17 16.26 11.26
C ASN A 188 -2.21 15.07 11.40
N ASP A 189 -1.39 14.76 10.40
CA ASP A 189 -0.47 13.61 10.49
C ASP A 189 0.59 13.79 11.56
N ILE A 190 0.72 15.01 12.07
CA ILE A 190 1.64 15.38 13.13
C ILE A 190 1.00 15.15 14.51
N ALA A 191 -0.34 15.12 14.64
CA ALA A 191 -1.01 15.08 15.94
C ALA A 191 -2.27 14.21 15.99
N CYS A 192 -2.56 13.61 17.15
CA CYS A 192 -3.85 12.95 17.37
C CYS A 192 -5.00 13.98 17.49
N SER A 193 -6.25 13.52 17.55
CA SER A 193 -7.44 14.38 17.71
C SER A 193 -7.44 15.22 19.00
N ALA A 194 -6.63 14.85 19.99
CA ALA A 194 -6.41 15.59 21.24
C ALA A 194 -5.17 16.50 21.21
N GLY A 195 -4.53 16.69 20.05
CA GLY A 195 -3.39 17.60 19.88
C GLY A 195 -2.02 17.04 20.30
N HIS A 196 -1.91 15.77 20.69
CA HIS A 196 -0.61 15.17 21.05
C HIS A 196 0.19 14.80 19.81
N PRO A 197 1.53 15.00 19.80
CA PRO A 197 2.38 14.60 18.68
C PRO A 197 2.29 13.08 18.44
N ARG A 198 2.19 12.69 17.16
CA ARG A 198 2.23 11.27 16.76
C ARG A 198 3.66 10.75 16.95
N ALA A 199 3.87 9.96 17.99
CA ALA A 199 5.07 9.11 18.08
C ALA A 199 4.91 7.89 17.17
N THR A 200 6.03 7.22 16.83
CA THR A 200 6.19 5.99 16.03
C THR A 200 5.34 4.78 16.48
N HIS A 201 4.51 4.94 17.52
CA HIS A 201 3.67 3.91 18.14
C HIS A 201 2.18 4.27 18.16
N SER A 202 1.71 5.12 17.23
CA SER A 202 0.28 5.45 17.10
C SER A 202 -0.45 4.31 16.40
N THR A 203 -1.55 3.82 16.99
CA THR A 203 -2.35 2.69 16.44
C THR A 203 -3.78 3.13 16.17
N LYS A 204 -4.43 2.58 15.14
CA LYS A 204 -5.87 2.79 14.93
C LYS A 204 -6.68 1.95 15.91
N ASP A 205 -7.75 2.51 16.47
CA ASP A 205 -8.74 1.74 17.23
C ASP A 205 -9.74 1.03 16.30
N SER A 206 -10.65 0.24 16.89
CA SER A 206 -11.66 -0.54 16.15
C SER A 206 -12.66 0.31 15.36
N LEU A 207 -12.74 1.61 15.65
CA LEU A 207 -13.59 2.58 14.93
C LEU A 207 -12.80 3.36 13.86
N GLY A 208 -11.51 3.03 13.68
CA GLY A 208 -10.64 3.67 12.70
C GLY A 208 -10.05 5.01 13.17
N HIS A 209 -10.22 5.40 14.44
CA HIS A 209 -9.63 6.61 14.99
C HIS A 209 -8.17 6.35 15.39
N TRP A 210 -7.29 7.33 15.15
CA TRP A 210 -5.90 7.28 15.57
C TRP A 210 -5.74 7.56 17.06
N ASP A 211 -5.21 6.59 17.81
CA ASP A 211 -4.92 6.73 19.23
C ASP A 211 -3.41 6.81 19.45
N CYS A 212 -2.95 7.92 20.05
CA CYS A 212 -1.55 8.01 20.48
C CYS A 212 -1.36 7.27 21.82
N ARG A 213 -0.12 6.91 22.15
CA ARG A 213 0.23 6.19 23.40
C ARG A 213 -0.35 6.86 24.65
N THR A 214 -0.40 8.19 24.69
CA THR A 214 -0.95 8.98 25.81
C THR A 214 -2.47 8.86 25.92
N CYS A 215 -3.20 8.97 24.81
CA CYS A 215 -4.66 8.82 24.78
C CYS A 215 -5.08 7.38 25.12
N ARG A 216 -4.35 6.39 24.61
CA ARG A 216 -4.56 4.98 24.96
C ARG A 216 -4.37 4.73 26.45
N ARG A 217 -3.27 5.21 27.04
CA ARG A 217 -3.00 5.07 28.47
C ARG A 217 -4.09 5.72 29.34
N ARG A 218 -4.62 6.89 28.94
CA ARG A 218 -5.76 7.51 29.63
C ARG A 218 -7.02 6.66 29.53
N ARG A 219 -7.30 6.09 28.35
CA ARG A 219 -8.46 5.21 28.12
C ARG A 219 -8.36 3.92 28.95
N ASP A 220 -7.18 3.31 28.99
CA ASP A 220 -6.90 2.10 29.78
C ASP A 220 -7.07 2.38 31.28
N LEU A 221 -6.56 3.52 31.77
CA LEU A 221 -6.75 3.95 33.16
C LEU A 221 -8.22 4.25 33.47
N ALA A 222 -8.94 4.92 32.57
CA ALA A 222 -10.37 5.20 32.73
C ALA A 222 -11.21 3.91 32.72
N GLY A 223 -10.85 2.93 31.90
CA GLY A 223 -11.45 1.59 31.88
C GLY A 223 -11.11 0.78 33.12
N TYR A 224 -9.89 0.88 33.63
CA TYR A 224 -9.44 0.25 34.87
C TYR A 224 -10.20 0.76 36.09
N HIS A 225 -10.45 2.08 36.19
CA HIS A 225 -11.25 2.66 37.27
C HIS A 225 -12.73 2.25 37.23
N ARG A 226 -13.31 2.00 36.06
CA ARG A 226 -14.68 1.48 35.93
C ARG A 226 -14.81 -0.01 36.27
N ARG A 227 -13.71 -0.77 36.25
CA ARG A 227 -13.69 -2.23 36.49
C ARG A 227 -13.25 -2.61 37.90
N LYS A 228 -12.96 -1.66 38.80
CA LYS A 228 -12.69 -1.98 40.20
C LYS A 228 -14.03 -2.34 40.87
N PRO A 229 -14.31 -3.61 41.25
CA PRO A 229 -15.44 -3.88 42.11
C PRO A 229 -15.21 -3.21 43.46
N LEU A 230 -16.29 -2.77 44.11
CA LEU A 230 -16.35 -2.33 45.51
C LEU A 230 -15.95 -3.47 46.45
N ALA A 231 -14.69 -3.90 46.42
CA ALA A 231 -14.14 -4.86 47.36
C ALA A 231 -13.63 -4.10 48.59
N LYS A 232 -14.56 -3.76 49.48
CA LYS A 232 -14.35 -3.57 50.93
C LYS A 232 -15.69 -3.27 51.60
N THR A 233 -16.46 -4.33 51.90
CA THR A 233 -17.46 -4.35 52.99
C THR A 233 -17.80 -5.82 53.27
N SER A 234 -17.03 -6.46 54.17
CA SER A 234 -17.49 -7.53 55.08
C SER A 234 -16.28 -8.23 55.72
N ALA A 235 -15.79 -7.68 56.83
CA ALA A 235 -14.97 -8.40 57.80
C ALA A 235 -15.08 -7.69 59.14
N ALA A 236 -16.26 -7.78 59.76
CA ALA A 236 -16.50 -7.49 61.17
C ALA A 236 -17.87 -8.10 61.57
N ALA A 237 -17.91 -9.41 61.68
CA ALA A 237 -18.88 -10.18 62.47
C ALA A 237 -18.32 -11.61 62.57
N LEU A 238 -18.33 -12.17 63.79
CA LEU A 238 -17.59 -13.35 64.28
C LEU A 238 -16.13 -12.96 64.62
N ASP A 239 -15.73 -12.71 65.87
CA ASP A 239 -16.17 -13.22 67.18
C ASP A 239 -16.30 -12.12 68.24
#